data_AF-A0A535ILI2-F1
#
_entry.id   AF-A0A535ILI2-F1
#
_cell.length_a   1.000
_cell.length_b   1.000
_cell.length_c   1.000
_cell.angle_alpha   90.00
_cell.angle_beta   90.00
_cell.angle_gamma   90.00
#
_symmetry.space_group_name_H-M   'P 1'
#
loop_
_entity.id
_entity.type
_entity.pdbx_description
1 polymer ?
#
loop_
_entity_poly.entity_id
_entity_poly.type
_entity_poly.pdbx_seq_one_letter_code
_entity_poly.pdbx_strand_id
1 'polypeptide(L)'
;MYVLVLDPQGNGVPGVQVEVVWGSGSMTGWTGNKVENIPSLGVNARTTAGYVDIPLFKGSYRVHVLSGTSEWTDWLTVDIPRDEYCATNDNPVGNSMYHYSYLVDFLKVR
;
A
#
# COMPACT_ATOMS: atom_id res chain seq x y z
N MET A 1 1.77 6.12 -0.56
CA MET A 1 1.84 4.95 0.33
C MET A 1 1.98 3.74 -0.57
N TYR A 2 2.84 2.79 -0.21
CA TYR A 2 2.97 1.54 -0.96
C TYR A 2 2.42 0.37 -0.18
N VAL A 3 1.67 -0.48 -0.87
CA VAL A 3 1.32 -1.80 -0.36
C VAL A 3 2.02 -2.83 -1.25
N LEU A 4 2.77 -3.73 -0.60
CA LEU A 4 3.37 -4.89 -1.22
C LEU A 4 2.67 -6.15 -0.73
N VAL A 5 2.05 -6.90 -1.65
CA VAL A 5 1.43 -8.20 -1.40
C VAL A 5 2.39 -9.31 -1.82
N LEU A 6 2.83 -10.12 -0.85
CA LEU A 6 3.70 -11.27 -1.08
C LEU A 6 2.97 -12.60 -0.86
N ASP A 7 3.36 -13.62 -1.63
CA ASP A 7 3.04 -15.01 -1.32
C ASP A 7 3.96 -15.55 -0.20
N PRO A 8 3.68 -16.76 0.35
CA PRO A 8 4.51 -17.34 1.42
C PRO A 8 5.97 -17.63 1.03
N GLN A 9 6.30 -17.58 -0.26
CA GLN A 9 7.66 -17.77 -0.78
C GLN A 9 8.37 -16.42 -1.00
N GLY A 10 7.72 -15.29 -0.71
CA GLY A 10 8.23 -13.94 -0.90
C GLY A 10 8.17 -13.44 -2.34
N ASN A 11 7.32 -14.02 -3.20
CA ASN A 11 7.05 -13.48 -4.54
C ASN A 11 5.92 -12.45 -4.48
N GLY A 12 6.05 -11.36 -5.24
CA GLY A 12 4.96 -10.41 -5.41
C GLY A 12 3.78 -11.04 -6.16
N VAL A 13 2.56 -10.79 -5.69
CA VAL A 13 1.34 -11.35 -6.30
C VAL A 13 0.65 -10.29 -7.19
N PRO A 14 0.71 -10.39 -8.53
CA PRO A 14 0.06 -9.44 -9.44
C PRO A 14 -1.44 -9.70 -9.60
N GLY A 15 -2.19 -8.68 -10.01
CA GLY A 15 -3.61 -8.81 -10.34
C GLY A 15 -4.52 -9.04 -9.13
N VAL A 16 -4.05 -8.71 -7.93
CA VAL A 16 -4.83 -8.77 -6.69
C VAL A 16 -5.37 -7.39 -6.36
N GLN A 17 -6.65 -7.33 -6.01
CA GLN A 17 -7.27 -6.09 -5.57
C GLN A 17 -7.06 -5.90 -4.06
N VAL A 18 -6.62 -4.71 -3.69
CA VAL A 18 -6.37 -4.28 -2.31
C VAL A 18 -7.29 -3.11 -2.00
N GLU A 19 -7.94 -3.14 -0.84
CA GLU A 19 -8.64 -2.01 -0.25
C GLU A 19 -7.76 -1.36 0.82
N VAL A 20 -7.69 -0.03 0.78
CA VAL A 20 -7.06 0.78 1.81
C VAL A 20 -8.12 1.70 2.39
N VAL A 21 -8.24 1.70 3.72
CA VAL A 21 -9.19 2.55 4.46
C VAL A 21 -8.41 3.49 5.38
N TRP A 22 -8.84 4.74 5.44
CA TRP A 22 -8.41 5.74 6.41
C TRP A 22 -9.61 6.46 7.02
N GLY A 23 -9.38 7.32 8.01
CA GLY A 23 -10.45 7.90 8.84
C GLY A 23 -11.58 8.62 8.10
N SER A 24 -11.34 9.12 6.88
CA SER A 24 -12.32 9.86 6.07
C SER A 24 -12.70 9.20 4.75
N GLY A 25 -12.15 8.03 4.42
CA GLY A 25 -12.41 7.41 3.12
C GLY A 25 -11.73 6.06 2.90
N SER A 26 -11.98 5.51 1.73
CA SER A 26 -11.31 4.30 1.25
C SER A 26 -11.03 4.39 -0.24
N MET A 27 -10.12 3.53 -0.69
CA MET A 27 -9.93 3.29 -2.11
C MET A 27 -9.46 1.87 -2.38
N THR A 28 -9.63 1.44 -3.61
CA THR A 28 -9.09 0.16 -4.08
C THR A 28 -8.03 0.35 -5.14
N GLY A 29 -7.03 -0.51 -5.16
CA GLY A 29 -6.01 -0.58 -6.21
C GLY A 29 -5.69 -2.02 -6.60
N TRP A 30 -5.07 -2.18 -7.76
CA TRP A 30 -4.63 -3.48 -8.28
C TRP A 30 -3.10 -3.58 -8.24
N THR A 31 -2.59 -4.72 -7.77
CA THR A 31 -1.15 -5.00 -7.74
C THR A 31 -0.58 -5.29 -9.13
N GLY A 32 0.72 -5.02 -9.30
CA GLY A 32 1.48 -5.31 -10.53
C GLY A 32 1.55 -4.14 -11.51
N ASN A 33 1.03 -2.98 -11.13
CA ASN A 33 1.04 -1.77 -11.96
C ASN A 33 2.30 -0.90 -11.78
N LYS A 34 3.18 -1.24 -10.82
CA LYS A 34 4.39 -0.48 -10.53
C LYS A 34 5.64 -1.32 -10.71
N VAL A 35 6.61 -0.78 -11.45
CA VAL A 35 7.98 -1.31 -11.53
C VAL A 35 8.86 -0.48 -10.60
N GLU A 36 9.33 -1.08 -9.51
CA GLU A 36 10.15 -0.42 -8.49
C GLU A 36 11.32 -1.30 -8.07
N ASN A 37 12.54 -0.76 -8.01
CA ASN A 37 13.71 -1.55 -7.62
C ASN A 37 14.42 -0.87 -6.46
N ILE A 38 14.17 -1.37 -5.24
CA ILE A 38 14.76 -0.87 -4.00
C ILE A 38 15.38 -2.04 -3.24
N PRO A 39 16.60 -2.49 -3.64
CA PRO A 39 17.22 -3.69 -3.07
C PRO A 39 17.41 -3.66 -1.55
N SER A 40 17.61 -2.47 -0.97
CA SER A 40 17.77 -2.29 0.49
C SER A 40 16.51 -2.65 1.30
N LEU A 41 15.34 -2.68 0.65
CA LEU A 41 14.06 -3.08 1.25
C LEU A 41 13.63 -4.48 0.77
N GLY A 42 14.52 -5.22 0.10
CA GLY A 42 14.18 -6.50 -0.53
C GLY A 42 13.32 -6.36 -1.80
N VAL A 43 13.14 -5.14 -2.31
CA VAL A 43 12.27 -4.85 -3.44
C VAL A 43 13.03 -5.00 -4.74
N ASN A 44 12.62 -5.96 -5.57
CA ASN A 44 13.24 -6.25 -6.86
C ASN A 44 12.20 -6.78 -7.84
N ALA A 45 12.62 -7.18 -9.05
CA ALA A 45 11.72 -7.70 -10.09
C ALA A 45 10.79 -8.83 -9.62
N ARG A 46 11.19 -9.60 -8.61
CA ARG A 46 10.41 -10.69 -7.99
C ARG A 46 9.26 -10.17 -7.13
N THR A 47 9.45 -9.05 -6.43
CA THR A 47 8.45 -8.48 -5.51
C THR A 47 7.62 -7.38 -6.16
N THR A 48 8.13 -6.71 -7.21
CA THR A 48 7.42 -5.64 -7.94
C THR A 48 6.05 -6.04 -8.46
N ALA A 49 5.88 -7.31 -8.80
CA ALA A 49 4.59 -7.82 -9.24
C ALA A 49 3.48 -7.64 -8.18
N GLY A 50 3.83 -7.54 -6.89
CA GLY A 50 2.89 -7.36 -5.78
C GLY A 50 2.64 -5.90 -5.38
N TYR A 51 3.21 -4.93 -6.10
CA TYR A 51 3.13 -3.52 -5.70
C TYR A 51 1.86 -2.83 -6.18
N VAL A 52 1.32 -1.97 -5.32
CA VAL A 52 0.33 -0.95 -5.66
C VAL A 52 0.67 0.38 -4.96
N ASP A 53 0.55 1.49 -5.70
CA ASP A 53 0.69 2.84 -5.16
C ASP A 53 -0.68 3.39 -4.77
N ILE A 54 -0.74 4.02 -3.60
CA ILE A 54 -1.94 4.54 -2.99
C ILE A 54 -1.63 5.97 -2.50
N PRO A 55 -2.43 6.99 -2.83
CA PRO A 55 -2.38 8.31 -2.21
C PRO A 55 -2.21 8.24 -0.70
N LEU A 56 -1.21 8.95 -0.20
CA LEU A 56 -0.96 9.06 1.24
C LEU A 56 -1.64 10.34 1.75
N PHE A 57 -2.35 10.24 2.86
CA PHE A 57 -2.93 11.35 3.62
C PHE A 57 -2.44 11.25 5.08
N LYS A 58 -2.72 12.26 5.89
CA LYS A 58 -2.49 12.18 7.33
C LYS A 58 -3.53 11.28 7.99
N GLY A 59 -3.09 10.45 8.94
CA GLY A 59 -4.00 9.66 9.77
C GLY A 59 -3.65 8.18 9.81
N SER A 60 -4.61 7.38 10.25
CA SER A 60 -4.44 5.94 10.38
C SER A 60 -4.97 5.21 9.16
N TYR A 61 -4.22 4.23 8.71
CA TYR A 61 -4.54 3.37 7.57
C TYR A 61 -4.65 1.93 8.03
N ARG A 62 -5.48 1.16 7.34
CA ARG A 62 -5.42 -0.30 7.35
C ARG A 62 -5.70 -0.82 5.95
N VAL A 63 -5.22 -2.03 5.70
CA VAL A 63 -5.24 -2.63 4.38
C VAL A 63 -5.98 -3.97 4.44
N HIS A 64 -6.67 -4.32 3.37
CA HIS A 64 -7.32 -5.61 3.21
C HIS A 64 -7.17 -6.10 1.77
N VAL A 65 -6.77 -7.36 1.61
CA VAL A 65 -6.72 -7.99 0.29
C VAL A 65 -8.11 -8.51 -0.04
N LEU A 66 -8.76 -7.96 -1.07
CA LEU A 66 -10.13 -8.34 -1.43
C LEU A 66 -10.23 -9.72 -2.10
N SER A 67 -9.08 -10.31 -2.47
CA SER A 67 -9.02 -11.63 -3.11
C SER A 67 -8.89 -12.74 -2.06
N GLY A 68 -9.85 -13.67 -2.05
CA GLY A 68 -9.86 -14.82 -1.14
C GLY A 68 -10.32 -14.48 0.28
N THR A 69 -9.89 -15.26 1.27
CA THR A 69 -10.10 -14.98 2.70
C THR A 69 -8.89 -14.23 3.24
N SER A 70 -9.04 -12.93 3.46
CA SER A 70 -8.02 -12.05 4.05
C SER A 70 -8.61 -11.38 5.30
N GLU A 71 -7.75 -11.12 6.27
CA GLU A 71 -8.09 -10.27 7.41
C GLU A 71 -7.64 -8.83 7.15
N TRP A 72 -8.24 -7.88 7.84
CA TRP A 72 -7.72 -6.52 7.88
C TRP A 72 -6.39 -6.52 8.63
N THR A 73 -5.41 -5.77 8.12
CA THR A 73 -4.21 -5.47 8.91
C THR A 73 -4.58 -4.63 10.13
N ASP A 74 -3.68 -4.60 11.11
CA ASP A 74 -3.72 -3.57 12.15
C ASP A 74 -3.67 -2.16 11.55
N TRP A 75 -4.12 -1.18 12.33
CA TRP A 75 -3.98 0.23 11.98
C TRP A 75 -2.53 0.67 12.09
N LEU A 76 -1.95 1.24 11.03
CA LEU A 76 -0.73 2.05 11.15
C LEU A 76 -1.05 3.52 10.94
N THR A 77 -0.69 4.29 11.96
CA THR A 77 -0.82 5.75 11.98
C THR A 77 0.40 6.38 11.32
N VAL A 78 0.14 7.15 10.27
CA VAL A 78 1.14 7.97 9.61
C VAL A 78 0.98 9.40 10.12
N ASP A 79 1.90 9.84 10.97
CA ASP A 79 1.95 11.22 11.43
C ASP A 79 2.76 12.07 10.46
N ILE A 80 2.06 12.65 9.47
CA ILE A 80 2.65 13.63 8.56
C ILE A 80 2.58 15.00 9.25
N PRO A 81 3.71 15.68 9.48
CA PRO A 81 3.73 16.92 10.25
C PRO A 81 3.02 18.09 9.56
N ARG A 82 2.84 18.03 8.23
CA ARG A 82 2.14 19.05 7.44
C ARG A 82 1.37 18.42 6.28
N ASP A 83 0.08 18.72 6.20
CA ASP A 83 -0.72 18.44 5.01
C ASP A 83 -0.33 19.42 3.91
N GLU A 84 0.05 18.91 2.74
CA GLU A 84 0.31 19.75 1.57
C GLU A 84 -0.93 19.74 0.69
N TYR A 85 -1.58 20.89 0.59
CA TYR A 85 -2.74 21.04 -0.30
C TYR A 85 -2.27 20.97 -1.75
N CYS A 86 -2.78 20.00 -2.51
CA CYS A 86 -2.53 19.93 -3.95
C CYS A 86 -3.64 20.70 -4.68
N ALA A 87 -3.31 21.89 -5.18
CA ALA A 87 -4.27 22.79 -5.83
C ALA A 87 -4.82 22.24 -7.16
N THR A 88 -4.14 21.27 -7.78
CA THR A 88 -4.47 20.75 -9.11
C THR A 88 -5.66 19.79 -9.10
N ASN A 89 -5.95 19.17 -7.96
CA ASN A 89 -7.00 18.15 -7.81
C ASN A 89 -7.88 18.40 -6.57
N ASP A 90 -7.81 19.60 -5.97
CA ASP A 90 -8.58 20.02 -4.79
C ASP A 90 -8.51 19.00 -3.64
N ASN A 91 -7.35 18.35 -3.50
CA ASN A 91 -7.16 17.22 -2.58
C ASN A 91 -5.91 17.45 -1.72
N PRO A 92 -6.00 17.41 -0.38
CA PRO A 92 -4.84 17.53 0.49
C PRO A 92 -4.04 16.21 0.49
N VAL A 93 -3.27 15.95 -0.58
CA VAL A 93 -2.42 14.75 -0.65
C VAL A 93 -1.15 14.99 0.15
N GLY A 94 -0.86 14.11 1.11
CA GLY A 94 0.23 14.22 2.07
C GLY A 94 1.61 14.44 1.42
N ASN A 95 2.38 15.31 2.07
CA ASN A 95 3.73 15.76 1.72
C ASN A 95 4.61 14.73 0.99
N SER A 96 5.10 15.10 -0.19
CA SER A 96 6.00 14.27 -1.04
C SER A 96 7.41 14.03 -0.48
N MET A 97 7.81 14.70 0.61
CA MET A 97 9.12 14.54 1.24
C MET A 97 9.27 13.27 2.09
N TYR A 98 8.17 12.64 2.51
CA TYR A 98 8.22 11.47 3.40
C TYR A 98 7.65 10.22 2.71
N HIS A 99 8.39 9.11 2.82
CA HIS A 99 8.04 7.84 2.21
C HIS A 99 7.61 6.84 3.30
N TYR A 100 6.36 6.37 3.24
CA TYR A 100 5.82 5.38 4.17
C TYR A 100 5.34 4.15 3.39
N SER A 101 5.74 2.96 3.86
CA SER A 101 5.51 1.68 3.18
C SER A 101 4.88 0.66 4.13
N TYR A 102 3.92 -0.11 3.62
CA TYR A 102 3.37 -1.30 4.26
C TYR A 102 3.89 -2.56 3.57
N LEU A 103 4.35 -3.52 4.37
CA LEU A 103 4.57 -4.89 3.92
C LEU A 103 3.43 -5.76 4.44
N VAL A 104 2.73 -6.45 3.54
CA VAL A 104 1.67 -7.40 3.89
C VAL A 104 2.10 -8.80 3.46
N ASP A 105 2.43 -9.65 4.43
CA ASP A 105 2.76 -11.05 4.20
C ASP A 105 1.48 -11.90 4.20
N PHE A 106 1.03 -12.33 3.02
CA PHE A 106 -0.20 -13.11 2.88
C PHE A 106 0.09 -14.61 2.96
N LEU A 107 -0.35 -15.24 4.05
CA LEU A 107 -0.30 -16.69 4.23
C LEU A 107 -1.62 -17.34 3.86
N LYS A 108 -1.66 -18.04 2.73
CA LYS A 108 -2.79 -18.93 2.38
C LYS A 108 -2.76 -20.15 3.31
N VAL A 109 -3.65 -20.17 4.29
CA VAL A 109 -3.86 -21.35 5.16
C VAL A 109 -4.71 -22.37 4.39
N ARG A 110 -4.27 -23.64 4.36
CA ARG A 110 -5.01 -24.77 3.76
C ARG A 110 -6.11 -25.26 4.68
#